data_AF-A0A957YUV2-F1
#
_entry.id   AF-A0A957YUV2-F1
#
_cell.length_a   1.000
_cell.length_b   1.000
_cell.length_c   1.000
_cell.angle_alpha   90.00
_cell.angle_beta   90.00
_cell.angle_gamma   90.00
#
_symmetry.space_group_name_H-M   'P 1'
#
loop_
_entity.id
_entity.type
_entity.pdbx_description
1 polymer ?
#
loop_
_entity_poly.entity_id
_entity_poly.type
_entity_poly.pdbx_seq_one_letter_code
_entity_poly.pdbx_strand_id
1 'polypeptide(L)'
;MPRKKLSYLLLLVLISALPSVAIAKILPSQGDSHLFPQFSAVQVGGDSVSLSALLKDSTTVVIGQATGAHSHWNAQHSLIETEYRFRLIELLSDQPRPAHWAPLSSGSEIAVVTEGGFLPQEDLGLWVAHEPAFKQGEVVLLLLDPIDRATAKAVSSGGAVQRDGNVTAFPPYFQLVGGELGKYTIHNGFVTNGFLSMRMPLTLFLQQIDSELATTQRSSTDLARTLRAITETTRPVPDDSIVFDGPMGSDDDPPRWLNGSLELAVKVNINSAQINGKTKSAADFFMAIQHAMRTWSVIRSADFTLLYDGETNAAQTGYNGENEIVFMHRGANKPLGQAQIWYTAGNVILEVDMWLNDDYQFSVSDTPVLGEVDLESVVLHELGHWVPLSHSSNPDAVMYSVLSTMEVKRDLHADDINAVVQLYPCDLLPCINDIYLVDLATPTP
;
A
#
# COMPACT_ATOMS: atom_id res chain seq x y z
N MET A 1 -82.87 2.82 11.75
CA MET A 1 -83.55 2.87 10.43
C MET A 1 -82.61 2.32 9.37
N PRO A 2 -83.08 1.47 8.44
CA PRO A 2 -82.28 0.88 7.37
C PRO A 2 -82.32 1.72 6.09
N ARG A 3 -81.32 1.61 5.21
CA ARG A 3 -81.47 1.22 3.78
C ARG A 3 -80.18 1.48 2.97
N LYS A 4 -79.70 0.40 2.36
CA LYS A 4 -78.76 0.36 1.22
C LYS A 4 -79.39 1.04 0.00
N LYS A 5 -78.56 1.59 -0.92
CA LYS A 5 -78.59 1.26 -2.35
C LYS A 5 -77.41 1.88 -3.12
N LEU A 6 -76.78 1.02 -3.92
CA LEU A 6 -75.80 1.25 -4.97
C LEU A 6 -76.55 1.37 -6.31
N SER A 7 -76.08 2.19 -7.27
CA SER A 7 -76.29 2.11 -8.74
C SER A 7 -75.51 3.28 -9.42
N TYR A 8 -74.43 3.09 -10.18
CA TYR A 8 -74.24 2.65 -11.60
C TYR A 8 -74.70 3.62 -12.71
N LEU A 9 -73.73 4.09 -13.52
CA LEU A 9 -73.82 4.46 -14.95
C LEU A 9 -72.37 4.37 -15.53
N LEU A 10 -72.03 3.35 -16.34
CA LEU A 10 -71.88 3.35 -17.83
C LEU A 10 -70.91 4.44 -18.36
N LEU A 11 -69.89 4.20 -19.21
CA LEU A 11 -69.91 3.50 -20.51
C LEU A 11 -68.48 3.43 -21.16
N LEU A 12 -68.18 2.30 -21.81
CA LEU A 12 -67.35 2.03 -23.02
C LEU A 12 -65.79 2.04 -23.05
N VAL A 13 -65.33 1.04 -23.82
CA VAL A 13 -63.99 0.51 -24.13
C VAL A 13 -63.71 0.73 -25.63
N LEU A 14 -62.48 1.04 -26.05
CA LEU A 14 -61.76 0.41 -27.20
C LEU A 14 -60.39 1.06 -27.55
N ILE A 15 -59.33 0.26 -27.34
CA ILE A 15 -58.14 -0.06 -28.16
C ILE A 15 -57.84 0.81 -29.41
N SER A 16 -56.64 1.41 -29.50
CA SER A 16 -55.58 1.11 -30.51
C SER A 16 -54.45 2.15 -30.57
N ALA A 17 -53.25 1.65 -30.94
CA ALA A 17 -52.08 2.33 -31.51
C ALA A 17 -51.01 3.00 -30.59
N LEU A 18 -49.81 2.41 -30.66
CA LEU A 18 -48.50 2.90 -30.22
C LEU A 18 -48.13 4.24 -30.90
N PRO A 19 -47.22 5.01 -30.27
CA PRO A 19 -46.01 5.35 -31.00
C PRO A 19 -44.76 4.93 -30.23
N SER A 20 -43.81 4.36 -30.98
CA SER A 20 -42.43 4.10 -30.55
C SER A 20 -41.79 5.40 -30.07
N VAL A 21 -41.49 5.51 -28.77
CA VAL A 21 -40.58 6.56 -28.27
C VAL A 21 -39.17 6.00 -28.33
N ALA A 22 -38.38 6.58 -29.22
CA ALA A 22 -36.98 6.25 -29.44
C ALA A 22 -36.19 6.34 -28.12
N ILE A 23 -35.40 5.31 -27.84
CA ILE A 23 -34.27 5.37 -26.91
C ILE A 23 -33.28 6.36 -27.52
N ALA A 24 -33.38 7.63 -27.14
CA ALA A 24 -32.37 8.63 -27.47
C ALA A 24 -31.11 8.29 -26.68
N LYS A 25 -30.04 7.96 -27.41
CA LYS A 25 -28.66 8.00 -26.92
C LYS A 25 -28.43 9.31 -26.17
N ILE A 26 -28.32 9.26 -24.84
CA ILE A 26 -27.62 10.30 -24.10
C ILE A 26 -26.13 9.94 -24.22
N LEU A 27 -25.54 10.31 -25.34
CA LEU A 27 -24.10 10.53 -25.42
C LEU A 27 -23.85 11.89 -24.73
N PRO A 28 -22.93 12.00 -23.77
CA PRO A 28 -22.55 13.31 -23.25
C PRO A 28 -21.98 14.14 -24.40
N SER A 29 -22.50 15.36 -24.55
CA SER A 29 -21.86 16.36 -25.40
C SER A 29 -20.48 16.69 -24.83
N GLN A 30 -19.52 16.84 -25.73
CA GLN A 30 -18.18 17.37 -25.47
C GLN A 30 -18.32 18.71 -24.71
N GLY A 31 -18.19 18.71 -23.38
CA GLY A 31 -18.35 19.92 -22.57
C GLY A 31 -18.49 19.76 -21.05
N ASP A 32 -18.94 18.61 -20.53
CA ASP A 32 -19.19 18.46 -19.08
C ASP A 32 -18.03 17.73 -18.36
N SER A 33 -16.90 18.41 -18.21
CA SER A 33 -15.73 17.94 -17.44
C SER A 33 -15.85 18.08 -15.91
N HIS A 34 -17.03 18.47 -15.39
CA HIS A 34 -17.19 18.89 -13.98
C HIS A 34 -18.14 18.01 -13.14
N LEU A 35 -18.61 16.86 -13.64
CA LEU A 35 -19.55 15.98 -12.91
C LEU A 35 -18.92 14.70 -12.34
N PHE A 36 -17.60 14.53 -12.49
CA PHE A 36 -16.89 13.40 -11.91
C PHE A 36 -16.09 13.91 -10.70
N PRO A 37 -16.18 13.26 -9.51
CA PRO A 37 -15.15 13.46 -8.51
C PRO A 37 -13.84 13.01 -9.15
N GLN A 38 -13.02 13.96 -9.59
CA GLN A 38 -11.66 13.65 -10.02
C GLN A 38 -10.96 13.03 -8.83
N PHE A 39 -10.14 11.99 -9.07
CA PHE A 39 -9.16 11.58 -8.09
C PHE A 39 -8.35 12.82 -7.76
N SER A 40 -8.61 13.40 -6.60
CA SER A 40 -7.79 14.48 -6.11
C SER A 40 -6.42 13.85 -5.92
N ALA A 41 -5.43 14.43 -6.59
CA ALA A 41 -4.07 13.94 -6.56
C ALA A 41 -3.62 13.80 -5.10
N VAL A 42 -3.03 12.66 -4.77
CA VAL A 42 -2.57 12.36 -3.41
C VAL A 42 -1.15 12.88 -3.33
N GLN A 43 -0.88 13.84 -2.44
CA GLN A 43 0.48 14.35 -2.27
C GLN A 43 1.38 13.20 -1.81
N VAL A 44 2.55 13.02 -2.39
CA VAL A 44 3.59 12.13 -1.84
C VAL A 44 4.91 12.83 -2.07
N GLY A 45 5.60 13.23 -1.01
CA GLY A 45 6.94 13.84 -1.12
C GLY A 45 6.97 15.18 -1.88
N GLY A 46 5.87 15.94 -1.85
CA GLY A 46 5.76 17.25 -2.53
C GLY A 46 5.33 17.22 -4.00
N ASP A 47 5.18 16.03 -4.59
CA ASP A 47 4.52 15.84 -5.87
C ASP A 47 3.14 15.25 -5.67
N SER A 48 2.16 15.73 -6.44
CA SER A 48 0.82 15.17 -6.40
C SER A 48 0.80 13.85 -7.20
N VAL A 49 0.89 12.70 -6.53
CA VAL A 49 0.72 11.39 -7.13
C VAL A 49 -0.75 11.19 -7.43
N SER A 50 -1.11 11.53 -8.67
CA SER A 50 -2.43 11.29 -9.24
C SER A 50 -2.48 9.92 -9.90
N LEU A 51 -3.70 9.37 -10.05
CA LEU A 51 -3.93 8.23 -10.92
C LEU A 51 -3.34 8.46 -12.33
N SER A 52 -3.41 9.69 -12.83
CA SER A 52 -2.80 10.11 -14.09
C SER A 52 -1.28 9.99 -14.10
N ALA A 53 -0.60 10.27 -12.99
CA ALA A 53 0.86 10.11 -12.87
C ALA A 53 1.24 8.62 -12.88
N LEU A 54 0.57 7.80 -12.07
CA LEU A 54 0.80 6.36 -12.02
C LEU A 54 0.52 5.66 -13.37
N LEU A 55 -0.49 6.13 -14.10
CA LEU A 55 -0.80 5.63 -15.44
C LEU A 55 0.23 6.06 -16.50
N LYS A 56 0.93 7.17 -16.31
CA LYS A 56 2.04 7.57 -17.17
C LYS A 56 3.29 6.75 -16.89
N ASP A 57 3.53 6.45 -15.62
CA ASP A 57 4.71 5.69 -15.20
C ASP A 57 4.56 4.20 -15.50
N SER A 58 3.33 3.67 -15.52
CA SER A 58 3.08 2.27 -15.86
C SER A 58 3.04 1.99 -17.37
N THR A 59 3.69 0.90 -17.78
CA THR A 59 3.68 0.40 -19.16
C THR A 59 2.51 -0.54 -19.44
N THR A 60 2.03 -1.30 -18.45
CA THR A 60 0.95 -2.29 -18.61
C THR A 60 -0.13 -2.07 -17.54
N VAL A 61 -1.40 -2.02 -17.95
CA VAL A 61 -2.56 -1.96 -17.05
C VAL A 61 -3.43 -3.19 -17.29
N VAL A 62 -3.65 -3.97 -16.23
CA VAL A 62 -4.38 -5.23 -16.31
C VAL A 62 -5.44 -5.35 -15.23
N ILE A 63 -6.45 -6.18 -15.51
CA ILE A 63 -7.32 -6.75 -14.50
C ILE A 63 -7.02 -8.24 -14.44
N GLY A 64 -6.70 -8.76 -13.26
CA GLY A 64 -6.34 -10.15 -13.06
C GLY A 64 -6.92 -10.73 -11.78
N GLN A 65 -7.00 -12.05 -11.74
CA GLN A 65 -7.32 -12.79 -10.53
C GLN A 65 -6.03 -13.38 -9.96
N ALA A 66 -5.77 -13.16 -8.67
CA ALA A 66 -4.66 -13.79 -7.96
C ALA A 66 -4.88 -15.32 -7.89
N THR A 67 -3.89 -16.10 -8.28
CA THR A 67 -3.97 -17.57 -8.40
C THR A 67 -3.00 -18.30 -7.48
N GLY A 68 -1.97 -17.63 -6.97
CA GLY A 68 -1.03 -18.18 -6.01
C GLY A 68 0.06 -17.18 -5.66
N ALA A 69 0.83 -17.51 -4.63
CA ALA A 69 1.97 -16.72 -4.16
C ALA A 69 3.11 -17.67 -3.76
N HIS A 70 4.35 -17.25 -3.97
CA HIS A 70 5.53 -17.98 -3.52
C HIS A 70 6.60 -17.01 -3.02
N SER A 71 6.85 -17.03 -1.71
CA SER A 71 7.89 -16.22 -1.09
C SER A 71 9.24 -16.93 -1.08
N HIS A 72 10.31 -16.14 -1.12
CA HIS A 72 11.69 -16.63 -1.12
C HIS A 72 12.63 -15.50 -0.70
N TRP A 73 13.81 -15.85 -0.21
CA TRP A 73 14.88 -14.87 -0.01
C TRP A 73 15.36 -14.29 -1.34
N ASN A 74 15.67 -13.00 -1.36
CA ASN A 74 16.44 -12.38 -2.43
C ASN A 74 17.87 -12.94 -2.49
N ALA A 75 18.63 -12.61 -3.53
CA ALA A 75 19.97 -13.16 -3.74
C ALA A 75 20.97 -12.79 -2.64
N GLN A 76 20.74 -11.67 -1.94
CA GLN A 76 21.56 -11.15 -0.85
C GLN A 76 21.18 -11.75 0.51
N HIS A 77 20.06 -12.48 0.59
CA HIS A 77 19.52 -13.04 1.83
C HIS A 77 19.23 -11.99 2.90
N SER A 78 18.86 -10.77 2.46
CA SER A 78 18.52 -9.65 3.33
C SER A 78 17.04 -9.28 3.28
N LEU A 79 16.33 -9.71 2.23
CA LEU A 79 14.94 -9.39 1.98
C LEU A 79 14.18 -10.64 1.52
N ILE A 80 12.96 -10.82 2.01
CA ILE A 80 12.02 -11.80 1.45
C ILE A 80 11.24 -11.12 0.33
N GLU A 81 11.12 -11.77 -0.81
CA GLU A 81 10.32 -11.35 -1.96
C GLU A 81 9.22 -12.36 -2.22
N THR A 82 8.05 -11.88 -2.66
CA THR A 82 6.92 -12.75 -3.03
C THR A 82 6.59 -12.62 -4.51
N GLU A 83 6.59 -13.76 -5.21
CA GLU A 83 6.05 -13.87 -6.56
C GLU A 83 4.55 -14.20 -6.49
N TYR A 84 3.70 -13.23 -6.82
CA TYR A 84 2.26 -13.42 -6.97
C TYR A 84 1.90 -13.75 -8.42
N ARG A 85 1.16 -14.83 -8.62
CA ARG A 85 0.69 -15.28 -9.94
C ARG A 85 -0.71 -14.78 -10.21
N PHE A 86 -0.92 -14.19 -11.37
CA PHE A 86 -2.24 -13.74 -11.80
C PHE A 86 -2.64 -14.38 -13.11
N ARG A 87 -3.92 -14.78 -13.19
CA ARG A 87 -4.58 -15.05 -14.46
C ARG A 87 -5.27 -13.78 -14.93
N LEU A 88 -4.89 -13.28 -16.10
CA LEU A 88 -5.47 -12.06 -16.65
C LEU A 88 -6.93 -12.28 -17.03
N ILE A 89 -7.80 -11.38 -16.58
CA ILE A 89 -9.19 -11.28 -16.99
C ILE A 89 -9.26 -10.36 -18.21
N GLU A 90 -8.65 -9.18 -18.13
CA GLU A 90 -8.61 -8.20 -19.22
C GLU A 90 -7.27 -7.46 -19.24
N LEU A 91 -6.76 -7.19 -20.45
CA LEU A 91 -5.65 -6.27 -20.68
C LEU A 91 -6.26 -4.90 -21.04
N LEU A 92 -6.09 -3.90 -20.17
CA LEU A 92 -6.65 -2.57 -20.41
C LEU A 92 -5.74 -1.71 -21.27
N SER A 93 -4.43 -1.82 -21.06
CA SER A 93 -3.45 -1.12 -21.85
C SER A 93 -2.09 -1.82 -21.78
N ASP A 94 -1.33 -1.77 -22.87
CA ASP A 94 0.01 -2.33 -22.97
C ASP A 94 0.86 -1.42 -23.85
N GLN A 95 2.05 -1.09 -23.38
CA GLN A 95 3.09 -0.41 -24.17
C GLN A 95 4.04 -1.45 -24.79
N PRO A 96 4.89 -1.07 -25.77
CA PRO A 96 5.85 -2.00 -26.36
C PRO A 96 6.74 -2.65 -25.28
N ARG A 97 6.63 -3.97 -25.14
CA ARG A 97 7.41 -4.80 -24.21
C ARG A 97 8.71 -5.32 -24.84
N PRO A 98 9.67 -5.83 -24.04
CA PRO A 98 10.83 -6.52 -24.58
C PRO A 98 10.40 -7.62 -25.57
N ALA A 99 11.01 -7.63 -26.76
CA ALA A 99 10.57 -8.44 -27.91
C ALA A 99 10.54 -9.96 -27.69
N HIS A 100 11.10 -10.45 -26.57
CA HIS A 100 11.16 -11.86 -26.22
C HIS A 100 9.95 -12.36 -25.43
N TRP A 101 9.03 -11.48 -25.00
CA TRP A 101 7.82 -11.89 -24.28
C TRP A 101 6.66 -12.17 -25.22
N ALA A 102 5.85 -13.18 -24.85
CA ALA A 102 4.61 -13.46 -25.56
C ALA A 102 3.62 -12.28 -25.42
N PRO A 103 2.77 -12.04 -26.44
CA PRO A 103 1.66 -11.09 -26.32
C PRO A 103 0.75 -11.43 -25.13
N LEU A 104 0.34 -10.41 -24.36
CA LEU A 104 -0.62 -10.60 -23.28
C LEU A 104 -2.04 -10.52 -23.83
N SER A 105 -2.91 -11.33 -23.26
CA SER A 105 -4.33 -11.38 -23.57
C SER A 105 -5.12 -11.98 -22.40
N SER A 106 -6.44 -11.91 -22.45
CA SER A 106 -7.30 -12.61 -21.48
C SER A 106 -6.91 -14.08 -21.37
N GLY A 107 -6.79 -14.58 -20.14
CA GLY A 107 -6.33 -15.94 -19.81
C GLY A 107 -4.82 -16.10 -19.69
N SER A 108 -4.01 -15.12 -20.10
CA SER A 108 -2.54 -15.14 -19.92
C SER A 108 -2.18 -15.19 -18.44
N GLU A 109 -1.04 -15.80 -18.12
CA GLU A 109 -0.48 -15.80 -16.78
C GLU A 109 0.66 -14.79 -16.69
N ILE A 110 0.67 -14.00 -15.61
CA ILE A 110 1.74 -13.07 -15.27
C ILE A 110 2.22 -13.31 -13.85
N ALA A 111 3.45 -12.90 -13.56
CA ALA A 111 4.00 -12.84 -12.21
C ALA A 111 4.21 -11.37 -11.81
N VAL A 112 3.79 -11.01 -10.60
CA VAL A 112 4.09 -9.71 -9.98
C VAL A 112 4.95 -9.98 -8.76
N VAL A 113 6.09 -9.31 -8.67
CA VAL A 113 7.03 -9.43 -7.55
C VAL A 113 6.83 -8.24 -6.63
N THR A 114 6.69 -8.51 -5.32
CA THR A 114 6.71 -7.49 -4.26
C THR A 114 7.74 -7.86 -3.21
N GLU A 115 8.17 -6.88 -2.42
CA GLU A 115 8.93 -7.13 -1.20
C GLU A 115 7.98 -7.66 -0.10
N GLY A 116 8.54 -8.39 0.86
CA GLY A 116 7.78 -9.07 1.91
C GLY A 116 7.29 -10.46 1.54
N GLY A 117 6.75 -11.18 2.51
CA GLY A 117 6.26 -12.54 2.35
C GLY A 117 6.48 -13.40 3.58
N PHE A 118 6.30 -14.71 3.42
CA PHE A 118 6.52 -15.68 4.49
C PHE A 118 7.16 -16.95 3.97
N LEU A 119 8.14 -17.45 4.73
CA LEU A 119 8.91 -18.66 4.47
C LEU A 119 8.46 -19.74 5.46
N PRO A 120 7.52 -20.62 5.09
CA PRO A 120 6.99 -21.63 6.01
C PRO A 120 8.04 -22.60 6.53
N GLN A 121 9.13 -22.80 5.78
CA GLN A 121 10.21 -23.71 6.14
C GLN A 121 11.10 -23.14 7.25
N GLU A 122 11.11 -21.82 7.42
CA GLU A 122 11.94 -21.09 8.39
C GLU A 122 11.11 -20.49 9.53
N ASP A 123 9.78 -20.60 9.46
CA ASP A 123 8.85 -19.92 10.38
C ASP A 123 9.13 -18.42 10.45
N LEU A 124 9.40 -17.82 9.29
CA LEU A 124 9.88 -16.44 9.17
C LEU A 124 9.09 -15.67 8.12
N GLY A 125 8.47 -14.59 8.56
CA GLY A 125 7.81 -13.59 7.76
C GLY A 125 8.61 -12.31 7.69
N LEU A 126 8.39 -11.57 6.60
CA LEU A 126 8.79 -10.19 6.46
C LEU A 126 7.57 -9.40 6.01
N TRP A 127 7.22 -8.39 6.79
CA TRP A 127 6.29 -7.36 6.37
C TRP A 127 7.08 -6.11 6.02
N VAL A 128 6.71 -5.49 4.89
CA VAL A 128 7.35 -4.28 4.39
C VAL A 128 6.28 -3.21 4.31
N ALA A 129 6.49 -2.10 5.02
CA ALA A 129 5.56 -0.99 4.98
C ALA A 129 5.39 -0.48 3.52
N HIS A 130 4.18 -0.07 3.18
CA HIS A 130 3.82 0.47 1.86
C HIS A 130 3.76 -0.56 0.72
N GLU A 131 4.13 -1.82 0.97
CA GLU A 131 4.10 -2.89 -0.04
C GLU A 131 2.75 -3.65 -0.04
N PRO A 132 2.15 -3.85 -1.23
CA PRO A 132 0.88 -4.55 -1.31
C PRO A 132 1.01 -6.04 -1.17
N ALA A 133 0.11 -6.61 -0.36
CA ALA A 133 -0.16 -8.05 -0.30
C ALA A 133 -1.38 -8.41 -1.15
N PHE A 134 -1.50 -9.65 -1.62
CA PHE A 134 -2.65 -10.12 -2.39
C PHE A 134 -3.28 -11.35 -1.77
N LYS A 135 -4.61 -11.44 -1.84
CA LYS A 135 -5.35 -12.63 -1.37
C LYS A 135 -5.59 -13.59 -2.54
N GLN A 136 -5.53 -14.90 -2.29
CA GLN A 136 -5.86 -15.88 -3.32
C GLN A 136 -7.31 -15.68 -3.80
N GLY A 137 -7.52 -15.70 -5.12
CA GLY A 137 -8.82 -15.48 -5.73
C GLY A 137 -9.25 -14.01 -5.81
N GLU A 138 -8.52 -13.08 -5.19
CA GLU A 138 -8.79 -11.64 -5.26
C GLU A 138 -8.72 -11.17 -6.71
N VAL A 139 -9.73 -10.42 -7.13
CA VAL A 139 -9.75 -9.76 -8.43
C VAL A 139 -9.25 -8.33 -8.25
N VAL A 140 -8.21 -7.97 -9.00
CA VAL A 140 -7.52 -6.69 -8.85
C VAL A 140 -7.26 -6.03 -10.19
N LEU A 141 -7.29 -4.69 -10.23
CA LEU A 141 -6.66 -3.90 -11.28
C LEU A 141 -5.26 -3.50 -10.80
N LEU A 142 -4.27 -3.67 -11.68
CA LEU A 142 -2.86 -3.43 -11.40
C LEU A 142 -2.23 -2.52 -12.44
N LEU A 143 -1.40 -1.59 -11.96
CA LEU A 143 -0.51 -0.74 -12.76
C LEU A 143 0.90 -1.34 -12.71
N LEU A 144 1.42 -1.79 -13.84
CA LEU A 144 2.58 -2.68 -13.89
C LEU A 144 3.69 -2.14 -14.80
N ASP A 145 4.92 -2.47 -14.41
CA ASP A 145 6.11 -2.31 -15.24
C ASP A 145 6.91 -3.61 -15.38
N PRO A 146 7.42 -3.92 -16.59
CA PRO A 146 8.16 -5.14 -16.84
C PRO A 146 9.51 -5.09 -16.11
N ILE A 147 9.86 -6.19 -15.46
CA ILE A 147 11.19 -6.40 -14.87
C ILE A 147 11.87 -7.59 -15.55
N ASP A 148 13.19 -7.51 -15.73
CA ASP A 148 13.95 -8.65 -16.28
C ASP A 148 14.00 -9.78 -15.24
N ARG A 149 13.92 -11.02 -15.72
CA ARG A 149 14.09 -12.23 -14.91
C ARG A 149 15.43 -12.22 -14.18
N ALA A 150 16.48 -11.63 -14.76
CA ALA A 150 17.78 -11.48 -14.11
C ALA A 150 17.76 -10.53 -12.90
N THR A 151 16.80 -9.61 -12.84
CA THR A 151 16.48 -8.78 -11.68
C THR A 151 15.60 -9.55 -10.69
N ALA A 152 14.69 -10.40 -11.18
CA ALA A 152 13.89 -11.35 -10.37
C ALA A 152 14.64 -12.65 -9.98
N LYS A 153 15.98 -12.70 -10.12
CA LYS A 153 16.81 -13.90 -9.88
C LYS A 153 17.08 -14.10 -8.38
N ALA A 154 16.04 -14.46 -7.66
CA ALA A 154 16.16 -15.47 -6.60
C ALA A 154 15.09 -16.58 -6.74
N VAL A 155 14.24 -16.51 -7.77
CA VAL A 155 13.16 -17.47 -8.00
C VAL A 155 13.63 -18.68 -8.81
N SER A 156 13.79 -19.85 -8.19
CA SER A 156 13.21 -21.12 -8.69
C SER A 156 13.58 -22.33 -7.82
N SER A 157 12.78 -22.58 -6.78
CA SER A 157 12.49 -23.96 -6.33
C SER A 157 11.04 -24.38 -6.66
N GLY A 158 10.16 -23.43 -7.04
CA GLY A 158 8.81 -23.69 -7.55
C GLY A 158 8.84 -24.17 -9.01
N GLY A 159 8.50 -25.45 -9.21
CA GLY A 159 8.70 -26.19 -10.44
C GLY A 159 8.01 -25.63 -11.69
N ALA A 160 8.69 -25.82 -12.81
CA ALA A 160 8.10 -25.75 -14.14
C ALA A 160 6.85 -26.63 -14.21
N VAL A 161 5.75 -26.10 -14.76
CA VAL A 161 4.63 -26.94 -15.17
C VAL A 161 5.07 -27.69 -16.42
N GLN A 162 5.58 -28.92 -16.26
CA GLN A 162 5.80 -29.82 -17.37
C GLN A 162 4.45 -30.30 -17.92
N ARG A 163 4.06 -29.78 -19.09
CA ARG A 163 3.31 -30.55 -20.07
C ARG A 163 4.17 -30.66 -21.34
N ASP A 164 4.39 -31.88 -21.77
CA ASP A 164 4.87 -32.22 -23.11
C ASP A 164 6.32 -31.82 -23.48
N GLY A 165 7.26 -31.89 -22.53
CA GLY A 165 8.70 -31.92 -22.84
C GLY A 165 9.32 -30.64 -23.40
N ASN A 166 8.58 -29.55 -23.50
CA ASN A 166 9.12 -28.22 -23.78
C ASN A 166 9.33 -27.47 -22.45
N VAL A 167 10.49 -26.81 -22.31
CA VAL A 167 10.73 -25.84 -21.23
C VAL A 167 9.69 -24.73 -21.39
N THR A 168 8.66 -24.72 -20.54
CA THR A 168 7.65 -23.66 -20.51
C THR A 168 8.35 -22.33 -20.26
N ALA A 169 8.17 -21.38 -21.18
CA ALA A 169 8.54 -20.00 -20.95
C ALA A 169 7.88 -19.56 -19.63
N PHE A 170 8.69 -19.00 -18.71
CA PHE A 170 8.18 -18.42 -17.49
C PHE A 170 7.20 -17.29 -17.84
N PRO A 171 6.15 -17.06 -17.02
CA PRO A 171 5.26 -15.93 -17.27
C PRO A 171 6.07 -14.62 -17.26
N PRO A 172 5.63 -13.61 -18.02
CA PRO A 172 6.14 -12.25 -17.89
C PRO A 172 6.18 -11.76 -16.43
N TYR A 173 7.27 -11.13 -16.02
CA TYR A 173 7.50 -10.62 -14.67
C TYR A 173 7.25 -9.12 -14.60
N PHE A 174 6.54 -8.69 -13.58
CA PHE A 174 6.24 -7.27 -13.37
C PHE A 174 6.55 -6.85 -11.93
N GLN A 175 6.79 -5.57 -11.77
CA GLN A 175 6.67 -4.87 -10.49
C GLN A 175 5.41 -4.00 -10.52
N LEU A 176 4.89 -3.67 -9.34
CA LEU A 176 3.77 -2.75 -9.20
C LEU A 176 4.26 -1.30 -9.21
N VAL A 177 3.60 -0.46 -10.00
CA VAL A 177 3.90 0.98 -10.09
C VAL A 177 3.18 1.69 -8.95
N GLY A 178 3.93 2.36 -8.08
CA GLY A 178 3.37 3.12 -6.95
C GLY A 178 2.99 2.29 -5.72
N GLY A 179 3.41 1.02 -5.62
CA GLY A 179 3.07 0.15 -4.48
C GLY A 179 1.56 0.06 -4.29
N GLU A 180 1.07 0.20 -3.06
CA GLU A 180 -0.37 0.18 -2.76
C GLU A 180 -1.23 1.15 -3.60
N LEU A 181 -0.67 2.28 -4.06
CA LEU A 181 -1.40 3.21 -4.94
C LEU A 181 -1.69 2.61 -6.32
N GLY A 182 -0.91 1.62 -6.76
CA GLY A 182 -1.07 0.92 -8.04
C GLY A 182 -1.98 -0.31 -7.98
N LYS A 183 -2.49 -0.68 -6.80
CA LYS A 183 -3.37 -1.84 -6.58
C LYS A 183 -4.80 -1.38 -6.31
N TYR A 184 -5.76 -1.98 -7.02
CA TYR A 184 -7.18 -1.70 -6.80
C TYR A 184 -7.98 -3.00 -6.72
N THR A 185 -8.55 -3.30 -5.56
CA THR A 185 -9.37 -4.50 -5.33
C THR A 185 -10.77 -4.31 -5.90
N ILE A 186 -11.25 -5.32 -6.64
CA ILE A 186 -12.57 -5.32 -7.27
C ILE A 186 -13.43 -6.38 -6.61
N HIS A 187 -14.53 -5.95 -5.98
CA HIS A 187 -15.44 -6.86 -5.31
C HIS A 187 -16.86 -6.28 -5.24
N ASN A 188 -17.87 -7.12 -5.48
CA ASN A 188 -19.30 -6.75 -5.42
C ASN A 188 -19.67 -5.51 -6.27
N GLY A 189 -19.04 -5.34 -7.43
CA GLY A 189 -19.29 -4.20 -8.32
C GLY A 189 -18.70 -2.87 -7.85
N PHE A 190 -17.86 -2.90 -6.80
CA PHE A 190 -17.09 -1.76 -6.32
C PHE A 190 -15.60 -1.99 -6.51
N VAL A 191 -14.87 -0.89 -6.55
CA VAL A 191 -13.42 -0.84 -6.53
C VAL A 191 -13.00 -0.16 -5.25
N THR A 192 -12.01 -0.74 -4.57
CA THR A 192 -11.42 -0.18 -3.36
C THR A 192 -9.91 -0.08 -3.48
N ASN A 193 -9.34 0.95 -2.85
CA ASN A 193 -7.92 1.04 -2.57
C ASN A 193 -7.80 1.46 -1.11
N GLY A 194 -7.21 0.56 -0.29
CA GLY A 194 -7.13 0.75 1.17
C GLY A 194 -6.27 1.96 1.52
N PHE A 195 -5.13 2.11 0.85
CA PHE A 195 -4.19 3.21 1.04
C PHE A 195 -4.83 4.59 0.78
N LEU A 196 -5.70 4.68 -0.23
CA LEU A 196 -6.43 5.90 -0.56
C LEU A 196 -7.74 6.08 0.24
N SER A 197 -8.09 5.13 1.11
CA SER A 197 -9.43 5.04 1.72
C SER A 197 -10.57 5.17 0.69
N MET A 198 -10.30 4.66 -0.52
CA MET A 198 -11.15 4.87 -1.67
C MET A 198 -12.15 3.73 -1.81
N ARG A 199 -13.41 4.08 -2.07
CA ARG A 199 -14.43 3.13 -2.55
C ARG A 199 -15.31 3.79 -3.61
N MET A 200 -15.37 3.21 -4.81
CA MET A 200 -16.24 3.72 -5.87
C MET A 200 -16.89 2.61 -6.70
N PRO A 201 -18.02 2.89 -7.39
CA PRO A 201 -18.61 1.95 -8.33
C PRO A 201 -17.63 1.59 -9.46
N LEU A 202 -17.51 0.29 -9.77
CA LEU A 202 -16.59 -0.23 -10.79
C LEU A 202 -16.77 0.43 -12.16
N THR A 203 -18.02 0.67 -12.57
CA THR A 203 -18.31 1.34 -13.84
C THR A 203 -17.71 2.75 -13.91
N LEU A 204 -17.80 3.52 -12.81
CA LEU A 204 -17.26 4.88 -12.76
C LEU A 204 -15.72 4.86 -12.75
N PHE A 205 -15.12 3.91 -12.01
CA PHE A 205 -13.68 3.76 -11.99
C PHE A 205 -13.11 3.43 -13.37
N LEU A 206 -13.69 2.45 -14.06
CA LEU A 206 -13.23 2.06 -15.39
C LEU A 206 -13.43 3.17 -16.44
N GLN A 207 -14.49 3.97 -16.33
CA GLN A 207 -14.67 5.18 -17.16
C GLN A 207 -13.54 6.19 -16.93
N GLN A 208 -13.10 6.34 -15.68
CA GLN A 208 -12.00 7.23 -15.37
C GLN A 208 -10.67 6.68 -15.90
N ILE A 209 -10.38 5.38 -15.72
CA ILE A 209 -9.18 4.74 -16.29
C ILE A 209 -9.15 4.93 -17.82
N ASP A 210 -10.27 4.73 -18.50
CA ASP A 210 -10.41 4.96 -19.94
C ASP A 210 -10.08 6.41 -20.32
N SER A 211 -10.68 7.38 -19.62
CA SER A 211 -10.42 8.80 -19.82
C SER A 211 -8.94 9.16 -19.63
N GLU A 212 -8.30 8.67 -18.56
CA GLU A 212 -6.90 8.94 -18.27
C GLU A 212 -5.96 8.28 -19.29
N LEU A 213 -6.22 7.03 -19.67
CA LEU A 213 -5.45 6.34 -20.73
C LEU A 213 -5.54 7.10 -22.05
N ALA A 214 -6.72 7.63 -22.40
CA ALA A 214 -6.89 8.44 -23.60
C ALA A 214 -6.02 9.71 -23.58
N THR A 215 -5.82 10.35 -22.42
CA THR A 215 -4.88 11.50 -22.30
C THR A 215 -3.43 11.12 -22.59
N THR A 216 -3.06 9.86 -22.32
CA THR A 216 -1.72 9.30 -22.60
C THR A 216 -1.61 8.68 -24.00
N GLN A 217 -2.61 8.88 -24.88
CA GLN A 217 -2.69 8.27 -26.22
C GLN A 217 -2.67 6.73 -26.21
N ARG A 218 -3.08 6.13 -25.09
CA ARG A 218 -3.22 4.68 -24.94
C ARG A 218 -4.63 4.25 -25.35
N SER A 219 -4.75 3.17 -26.12
CA SER A 219 -6.05 2.57 -26.42
C SER A 219 -6.59 1.87 -25.18
N SER A 220 -7.85 2.14 -24.84
CA SER A 220 -8.59 1.39 -23.83
C SER A 220 -9.39 0.25 -24.45
N THR A 221 -9.78 -0.71 -23.62
CA THR A 221 -10.71 -1.79 -23.97
C THR A 221 -12.17 -1.35 -23.90
N ASP A 222 -13.03 -1.95 -24.73
CA ASP A 222 -14.50 -1.81 -24.62
C ASP A 222 -15.00 -2.07 -23.19
N LEU A 223 -15.40 -1.00 -22.50
CA LEU A 223 -15.90 -1.03 -21.13
C LEU A 223 -16.98 -2.09 -20.91
N ALA A 224 -17.88 -2.28 -21.89
CA ALA A 224 -18.96 -3.24 -21.78
C ALA A 224 -18.45 -4.69 -21.78
N ARG A 225 -17.36 -4.97 -22.52
CA ARG A 225 -16.69 -6.27 -22.50
C ARG A 225 -15.98 -6.49 -21.17
N THR A 226 -15.24 -5.49 -20.70
CA THR A 226 -14.51 -5.54 -19.42
C THR A 226 -15.46 -5.83 -18.26
N LEU A 227 -16.58 -5.10 -18.18
CA LEU A 227 -17.59 -5.33 -17.14
C LEU A 227 -18.18 -6.74 -17.19
N ARG A 228 -18.44 -7.29 -18.39
CA ARG A 228 -18.91 -8.68 -18.54
C ARG A 228 -17.88 -9.69 -18.03
N ALA A 229 -16.63 -9.56 -18.44
CA ALA A 229 -15.54 -10.46 -18.03
C ALA A 229 -15.34 -10.47 -16.51
N ILE A 230 -15.38 -9.30 -15.86
CA ILE A 230 -15.30 -9.19 -14.40
C ILE A 230 -16.53 -9.82 -13.75
N THR A 231 -17.73 -9.54 -14.25
CA THR A 231 -18.99 -10.08 -13.68
C THR A 231 -19.03 -11.60 -13.76
N GLU A 232 -18.54 -12.20 -14.85
CA GLU A 232 -18.45 -13.64 -15.01
C GLU A 232 -17.46 -14.28 -14.03
N THR A 233 -16.33 -13.61 -13.77
CA THR A 233 -15.26 -14.10 -12.88
C THR A 233 -15.61 -13.93 -11.39
N THR A 234 -16.33 -12.87 -11.04
CA THR A 234 -16.74 -12.55 -9.66
C THR A 234 -18.03 -13.23 -9.20
N ARG A 235 -18.60 -14.14 -10.02
CA ARG A 235 -19.71 -14.98 -9.55
C ARG A 235 -19.22 -15.82 -8.37
N PRO A 236 -20.03 -15.98 -7.30
CA PRO A 236 -19.62 -16.77 -6.15
C PRO A 236 -19.32 -18.20 -6.58
N VAL A 237 -18.04 -18.60 -6.46
CA VAL A 237 -17.58 -19.97 -6.54
C VAL A 237 -17.77 -20.59 -5.15
N PRO A 238 -18.24 -21.85 -5.02
CA PRO A 238 -18.30 -22.53 -3.73
C PRO A 238 -16.91 -22.50 -3.06
N ASP A 239 -16.90 -22.06 -1.81
CA ASP A 239 -15.71 -21.78 -1.01
C ASP A 239 -15.03 -23.08 -0.57
N ASP A 240 -14.22 -23.64 -1.47
CA ASP A 240 -13.21 -24.66 -1.15
C ASP A 240 -11.80 -24.02 -1.11
N SER A 241 -11.70 -22.69 -1.02
CA SER A 241 -10.43 -21.99 -0.93
C SER A 241 -9.78 -22.24 0.42
N ILE A 242 -8.69 -23.01 0.42
CA ILE A 242 -7.70 -22.92 1.50
C ILE A 242 -7.14 -21.51 1.44
N VAL A 243 -7.45 -20.73 2.47
CA VAL A 243 -6.95 -19.37 2.67
C VAL A 243 -5.43 -19.44 2.82
N PHE A 244 -4.69 -18.90 1.86
CA PHE A 244 -3.33 -18.45 2.12
C PHE A 244 -3.44 -17.02 2.65
N ASP A 245 -3.68 -16.90 3.96
CA ASP A 245 -3.35 -15.67 4.66
C ASP A 245 -1.82 -15.61 4.64
N GLY A 246 -1.28 -14.77 3.76
CA GLY A 246 0.08 -14.29 3.95
C GLY A 246 0.10 -13.61 5.33
N PRO A 247 1.04 -13.93 6.24
CA PRO A 247 0.81 -13.89 7.69
C PRO A 247 1.05 -12.52 8.32
N MET A 248 0.70 -11.44 7.64
CA MET A 248 -0.06 -10.49 8.42
C MET A 248 -1.37 -11.22 8.75
N GLY A 249 -1.67 -11.41 10.04
CA GLY A 249 -3.08 -11.54 10.37
C GLY A 249 -3.84 -10.44 9.62
N SER A 250 -5.11 -10.67 9.33
CA SER A 250 -6.02 -9.59 8.94
C SER A 250 -5.71 -8.29 9.71
N ASP A 251 -6.09 -7.11 9.23
CA ASP A 251 -5.95 -5.86 10.02
C ASP A 251 -6.38 -6.04 11.51
N ASP A 252 -7.21 -7.05 11.79
CA ASP A 252 -7.60 -7.55 13.11
C ASP A 252 -6.52 -8.24 14.00
N ASP A 253 -5.40 -8.74 13.48
CA ASP A 253 -4.32 -9.42 14.25
C ASP A 253 -2.90 -9.26 13.64
N PRO A 254 -2.34 -8.04 13.62
CA PRO A 254 -0.98 -7.81 13.11
C PRO A 254 0.10 -8.47 13.99
N PRO A 255 1.30 -8.76 13.47
CA PRO A 255 2.44 -9.24 14.26
C PRO A 255 2.74 -8.31 15.44
N ARG A 256 2.93 -8.82 16.66
CA ARG A 256 3.19 -8.01 17.86
C ARG A 256 4.52 -8.36 18.51
N TRP A 257 5.12 -7.38 19.16
CA TRP A 257 6.18 -7.66 20.10
C TRP A 257 5.64 -8.42 21.32
N LEU A 258 6.35 -9.45 21.77
CA LEU A 258 6.00 -10.19 22.98
C LEU A 258 6.62 -9.53 24.22
N ASN A 259 5.84 -8.79 25.01
CA ASN A 259 6.01 -8.61 26.48
C ASN A 259 5.02 -7.57 27.04
N GLY A 260 4.75 -7.65 28.35
CA GLY A 260 3.94 -6.67 29.10
C GLY A 260 4.76 -5.50 29.69
N SER A 261 5.89 -5.16 29.04
CA SER A 261 6.69 -3.94 29.18
C SER A 261 7.66 -3.91 27.99
N LEU A 262 7.31 -3.22 26.91
CA LEU A 262 8.07 -3.27 25.66
C LEU A 262 9.13 -2.16 25.61
N GLU A 263 10.38 -2.52 25.83
CA GLU A 263 11.55 -1.69 25.59
C GLU A 263 12.26 -2.17 24.32
N LEU A 264 12.25 -1.34 23.28
CA LEU A 264 12.84 -1.67 21.98
C LEU A 264 14.15 -0.90 21.79
N ALA A 265 15.27 -1.63 21.81
CA ALA A 265 16.60 -1.09 21.53
C ALA A 265 16.73 -0.74 20.04
N VAL A 266 17.18 0.49 19.75
CA VAL A 266 17.28 1.07 18.42
C VAL A 266 18.72 1.52 18.17
N LYS A 267 19.31 1.04 17.07
CA LYS A 267 20.60 1.50 16.58
C LYS A 267 20.43 2.40 15.36
N VAL A 268 21.33 3.35 15.20
CA VAL A 268 21.22 4.36 14.14
C VAL A 268 22.51 4.44 13.35
N ASN A 269 22.43 4.45 12.03
CA ASN A 269 23.53 4.84 11.15
C ASN A 269 23.15 6.10 10.37
N ILE A 270 23.73 7.23 10.75
CA ILE A 270 23.54 8.51 10.05
C ILE A 270 24.61 8.64 8.96
N ASN A 271 24.50 7.81 7.92
CA ASN A 271 25.38 7.79 6.75
C ASN A 271 24.86 8.64 5.58
N SER A 272 24.14 9.72 5.88
CA SER A 272 23.58 10.62 4.85
C SER A 272 24.63 11.59 4.32
N ALA A 273 24.64 11.83 3.00
CA ALA A 273 25.50 12.86 2.41
C ALA A 273 25.10 14.29 2.85
N GLN A 274 23.87 14.47 3.35
CA GLN A 274 23.25 15.75 3.68
C GLN A 274 23.80 16.39 4.98
N ILE A 275 24.49 15.62 5.82
CA ILE A 275 24.99 16.05 7.15
C ILE A 275 26.29 16.85 7.12
N ASN A 276 26.84 17.12 5.92
CA ASN A 276 28.10 17.87 5.76
C ASN A 276 27.87 19.37 5.49
N GLY A 277 26.69 19.89 5.83
CA GLY A 277 26.27 21.27 5.57
C GLY A 277 26.49 22.21 6.76
N LYS A 278 26.37 23.52 6.53
CA LYS A 278 26.41 24.52 7.62
C LYS A 278 25.16 24.51 8.50
N THR A 279 24.07 23.93 8.01
CA THR A 279 22.72 23.94 8.61
C THR A 279 22.20 22.53 8.92
N LYS A 280 22.97 21.49 8.60
CA LYS A 280 22.62 20.08 8.76
C LYS A 280 23.88 19.37 9.22
N SER A 281 23.85 18.81 10.43
CA SER A 281 24.91 17.98 10.99
C SER A 281 24.38 16.60 11.39
N ALA A 282 25.28 15.65 11.63
CA ALA A 282 24.91 14.33 12.15
C ALA A 282 24.17 14.46 13.49
N ALA A 283 24.54 15.45 14.31
CA ALA A 283 23.87 15.72 15.58
C ALA A 283 22.44 16.22 15.39
N ASP A 284 22.18 17.08 14.40
CA ASP A 284 20.82 17.58 14.14
C ASP A 284 19.90 16.46 13.64
N PHE A 285 20.41 15.58 12.76
CA PHE A 285 19.68 14.40 12.30
C PHE A 285 19.39 13.43 13.45
N PHE A 286 20.39 13.21 14.31
CA PHE A 286 20.23 12.37 15.50
C PHE A 286 19.19 12.94 16.47
N MET A 287 19.16 14.26 16.66
CA MET A 287 18.15 14.92 17.49
C MET A 287 16.74 14.72 16.95
N ALA A 288 16.53 14.89 15.63
CA ALA A 288 15.24 14.61 14.99
C ALA A 288 14.78 13.15 15.21
N ILE A 289 15.69 12.18 15.06
CA ILE A 289 15.40 10.77 15.33
C ILE A 289 15.01 10.54 16.79
N GLN A 290 15.78 11.10 17.73
CA GLN A 290 15.48 10.96 19.16
C GLN A 290 14.16 11.61 19.57
N HIS A 291 13.79 12.75 18.99
CA HIS A 291 12.49 13.37 19.24
C HIS A 291 11.35 12.46 18.78
N ALA A 292 11.44 11.90 17.58
CA ALA A 292 10.44 10.97 17.07
C ALA A 292 10.30 9.71 17.96
N MET A 293 11.42 9.12 18.39
CA MET A 293 11.42 8.00 19.35
C MET A 293 10.76 8.38 20.68
N ARG A 294 11.06 9.57 21.20
CA ARG A 294 10.48 10.07 22.45
C ARG A 294 8.98 10.29 22.32
N THR A 295 8.50 10.84 21.21
CA THR A 295 7.07 11.11 20.98
C THR A 295 6.21 9.86 21.12
N TRP A 296 6.65 8.71 20.59
CA TRP A 296 5.98 7.42 20.83
C TRP A 296 6.12 6.93 22.27
N SER A 297 7.30 7.11 22.88
CA SER A 297 7.64 6.56 24.20
C SER A 297 7.01 7.27 25.40
N VAL A 298 6.44 8.46 25.22
CA VAL A 298 5.82 9.26 26.30
C VAL A 298 4.30 9.07 26.40
N ILE A 299 3.70 8.21 25.57
CA ILE A 299 2.27 7.91 25.60
C ILE A 299 1.96 7.08 26.85
N ARG A 300 1.50 7.74 27.92
CA ARG A 300 1.29 7.12 29.24
C ARG A 300 0.27 5.97 29.29
N SER A 301 -0.56 5.86 28.26
CA SER A 301 -1.58 4.82 28.10
C SER A 301 -1.12 3.63 27.26
N ALA A 302 0.07 3.70 26.67
CA ALA A 302 0.67 2.62 25.90
C ALA A 302 1.92 2.10 26.60
N ASP A 303 2.08 0.79 26.65
CA ASP A 303 3.21 0.12 27.30
C ASP A 303 4.34 -0.14 26.28
N PHE A 304 4.94 0.95 25.80
CA PHE A 304 5.94 0.93 24.74
C PHE A 304 6.99 2.03 24.94
N THR A 305 8.25 1.67 24.75
CA THR A 305 9.41 2.58 24.82
C THR A 305 10.43 2.23 23.75
N LEU A 306 10.86 3.22 22.98
CA LEU A 306 12.01 3.14 22.07
C LEU A 306 13.25 3.65 22.81
N LEU A 307 14.34 2.90 22.80
CA LEU A 307 15.58 3.23 23.50
C LEU A 307 16.75 3.28 22.53
N TYR A 308 17.50 4.38 22.51
CA TYR A 308 18.71 4.44 21.72
C TYR A 308 19.81 3.55 22.31
N ASP A 309 20.32 2.61 21.51
CA ASP A 309 21.34 1.62 21.89
C ASP A 309 22.68 1.80 21.14
N GLY A 310 22.89 2.97 20.54
CA GLY A 310 24.16 3.34 19.91
C GLY A 310 24.16 3.34 18.39
N GLU A 311 25.34 3.55 17.81
CA GLU A 311 25.53 3.58 16.37
C GLU A 311 25.62 2.15 15.79
N THR A 312 25.16 1.97 14.55
CA THR A 312 25.41 0.76 13.76
C THR A 312 26.27 1.05 12.52
N ASN A 313 26.96 0.03 12.02
CA ASN A 313 27.65 0.06 10.73
C ASN A 313 26.78 -0.46 9.57
N ALA A 314 25.56 -0.92 9.85
CA ALA A 314 24.63 -1.36 8.81
C ALA A 314 24.32 -0.21 7.85
N ALA A 315 24.50 -0.44 6.55
CA ALA A 315 24.20 0.54 5.50
C ALA A 315 22.97 0.15 4.68
N GLN A 316 22.33 -0.96 5.04
CA GLN A 316 21.14 -1.55 4.44
C GLN A 316 20.36 -2.27 5.53
N THR A 317 19.05 -2.37 5.36
CA THR A 317 18.20 -3.19 6.24
C THR A 317 18.44 -4.69 6.00
N GLY A 318 18.15 -5.51 7.00
CA GLY A 318 18.12 -6.95 6.85
C GLY A 318 18.22 -7.71 8.17
N TYR A 319 17.56 -8.87 8.21
CA TYR A 319 17.42 -9.74 9.38
C TYR A 319 18.76 -10.13 10.01
N ASN A 320 19.20 -9.40 11.03
CA ASN A 320 20.53 -9.51 11.65
C ASN A 320 20.52 -9.53 13.19
N GLY A 321 19.34 -9.40 13.80
CA GLY A 321 19.11 -9.40 15.25
C GLY A 321 19.16 -8.02 15.91
N GLU A 322 19.27 -6.95 15.14
CA GLU A 322 19.30 -5.56 15.62
C GLU A 322 18.14 -4.78 15.00
N ASN A 323 17.61 -3.76 15.70
CA ASN A 323 16.62 -2.86 15.11
C ASN A 323 17.30 -1.58 14.65
N GLU A 324 17.32 -1.33 13.35
CA GLU A 324 18.22 -0.34 12.77
C GLU A 324 17.50 0.75 11.97
N ILE A 325 17.93 2.00 12.17
CA ILE A 325 17.56 3.15 11.33
C ILE A 325 18.75 3.50 10.45
N VAL A 326 18.59 3.36 9.13
CA VAL A 326 19.66 3.61 8.14
C VAL A 326 19.23 4.59 7.05
N PHE A 327 20.18 5.29 6.41
CA PHE A 327 19.92 6.11 5.23
C PHE A 327 20.37 5.38 3.96
N MET A 328 19.52 5.36 2.94
CA MET A 328 19.76 4.64 1.68
C MET A 328 19.31 5.47 0.47
N HIS A 329 20.06 5.41 -0.63
CA HIS A 329 19.60 5.92 -1.93
C HIS A 329 18.61 4.94 -2.56
N ARG A 330 17.36 5.35 -2.76
CA ARG A 330 16.27 4.52 -3.33
C ARG A 330 15.67 5.09 -4.62
N GLY A 331 16.00 6.33 -4.96
CA GLY A 331 15.49 7.09 -6.08
C GLY A 331 14.29 7.96 -5.73
N ALA A 332 14.02 8.98 -6.56
CA ALA A 332 12.98 9.98 -6.35
C ALA A 332 11.53 9.47 -6.54
N ASN A 333 11.35 8.21 -6.95
CA ASN A 333 10.03 7.59 -7.16
C ASN A 333 9.73 6.51 -6.10
N LYS A 334 10.56 6.41 -5.07
CA LYS A 334 10.37 5.50 -3.94
C LYS A 334 9.89 6.29 -2.71
N PRO A 335 9.25 5.63 -1.73
CA PRO A 335 8.81 6.29 -0.49
C PRO A 335 9.91 7.10 0.21
N LEU A 336 9.50 8.02 1.09
CA LEU A 336 10.38 8.83 1.93
C LEU A 336 11.15 7.99 2.96
N GLY A 337 10.51 6.92 3.44
CA GLY A 337 11.07 5.90 4.29
C GLY A 337 10.25 4.61 4.16
N GLN A 338 10.73 3.55 4.81
CA GLN A 338 10.00 2.29 4.89
C GLN A 338 10.52 1.44 6.04
N ALA A 339 9.61 1.03 6.93
CA ALA A 339 9.86 0.01 7.93
C ALA A 339 9.73 -1.43 7.38
N GLN A 340 10.50 -2.34 7.97
CA GLN A 340 10.57 -3.76 7.64
C GLN A 340 10.50 -4.58 8.92
N ILE A 341 9.47 -5.40 9.09
CA ILE A 341 9.22 -6.19 10.29
C ILE A 341 9.44 -7.67 9.97
N TRP A 342 10.37 -8.32 10.66
CA TRP A 342 10.49 -9.77 10.65
C TRP A 342 9.67 -10.39 11.78
N TYR A 343 8.95 -11.48 11.50
CA TYR A 343 8.02 -12.08 12.44
C TYR A 343 7.86 -13.60 12.25
N THR A 344 7.24 -14.29 13.20
CA THR A 344 6.96 -15.75 13.12
C THR A 344 5.52 -16.05 12.68
N ALA A 345 5.18 -17.29 12.32
CA ALA A 345 3.79 -17.69 12.07
C ALA A 345 2.84 -17.43 13.26
N GLY A 346 3.40 -17.31 14.47
CA GLY A 346 2.65 -16.95 15.67
C GLY A 346 2.36 -15.45 15.82
N ASN A 347 2.56 -14.64 14.77
CA ASN A 347 2.42 -13.18 14.81
C ASN A 347 3.32 -12.54 15.89
N VAL A 348 4.54 -13.06 16.06
CA VAL A 348 5.53 -12.51 17.00
C VAL A 348 6.59 -11.76 16.22
N ILE A 349 6.75 -10.47 16.48
CA ILE A 349 7.84 -9.67 15.92
C ILE A 349 9.17 -10.14 16.52
N LEU A 350 10.15 -10.31 15.64
CA LEU A 350 11.52 -10.70 15.96
C LEU A 350 12.49 -9.51 15.84
N GLU A 351 12.27 -8.66 14.84
CA GLU A 351 13.18 -7.59 14.46
C GLU A 351 12.46 -6.56 13.60
N VAL A 352 12.84 -5.29 13.71
CA VAL A 352 12.36 -4.22 12.83
C VAL A 352 13.49 -3.30 12.42
N ASP A 353 13.62 -3.11 11.12
CA ASP A 353 14.50 -2.09 10.54
C ASP A 353 13.68 -1.01 9.84
N MET A 354 14.33 0.10 9.52
CA MET A 354 13.83 1.01 8.50
C MET A 354 14.96 1.66 7.72
N TRP A 355 14.67 1.99 6.47
CA TRP A 355 15.50 2.89 5.68
C TRP A 355 14.80 4.22 5.46
N LEU A 356 15.59 5.29 5.42
CA LEU A 356 15.19 6.65 5.04
C LEU A 356 15.81 6.98 3.67
N ASN A 357 15.01 7.51 2.76
CA ASN A 357 15.45 7.73 1.38
C ASN A 357 16.30 8.99 1.24
N ASP A 358 17.62 8.81 1.15
CA ASP A 358 18.60 9.89 1.12
C ASP A 358 18.63 10.67 -0.22
N ASP A 359 17.78 10.29 -1.18
CA ASP A 359 17.58 11.07 -2.42
C ASP A 359 16.63 12.26 -2.25
N TYR A 360 15.83 12.28 -1.18
CA TYR A 360 15.00 13.45 -0.82
C TYR A 360 15.79 14.43 0.05
N GLN A 361 15.48 15.72 -0.09
CA GLN A 361 16.11 16.77 0.72
C GLN A 361 15.45 16.83 2.10
N PHE A 362 16.10 16.27 3.11
CA PHE A 362 15.59 16.28 4.48
C PHE A 362 15.87 17.61 5.18
N SER A 363 14.89 18.15 5.89
CA SER A 363 15.04 19.29 6.79
C SER A 363 15.02 18.82 8.24
N VAL A 364 15.85 19.46 9.06
CA VAL A 364 15.86 19.36 10.53
C VAL A 364 15.43 20.68 11.17
N SER A 365 14.92 21.62 10.36
CA SER A 365 14.39 22.90 10.78
C SER A 365 12.92 22.75 11.19
N ASP A 366 12.43 23.62 12.08
CA ASP A 366 11.00 23.71 12.42
C ASP A 366 10.16 24.28 11.27
N THR A 367 10.81 24.92 10.29
CA THR A 367 10.17 25.45 9.10
C THR A 367 10.91 24.96 7.86
N PRO A 368 10.62 23.73 7.37
CA PRO A 368 11.20 23.25 6.12
C PRO A 368 10.80 24.17 4.96
N VAL A 369 11.72 24.39 4.02
CA VAL A 369 11.47 25.25 2.85
C VAL A 369 10.99 24.43 1.65
N LEU A 370 10.60 25.11 0.56
CA LEU A 370 10.09 24.46 -0.65
C LEU A 370 11.07 23.39 -1.16
N GLY A 371 10.55 22.18 -1.37
CA GLY A 371 11.32 21.01 -1.81
C GLY A 371 12.01 20.24 -0.69
N GLU A 372 11.95 20.72 0.56
CA GLU A 372 12.43 19.96 1.72
C GLU A 372 11.30 19.19 2.41
N VAL A 373 11.66 18.04 2.95
CA VAL A 373 10.79 17.14 3.73
C VAL A 373 11.26 17.14 5.18
N ASP A 374 10.36 17.27 6.14
CA ASP A 374 10.73 17.21 7.55
C ASP A 374 11.18 15.80 7.97
N LEU A 375 12.43 15.66 8.40
CA LEU A 375 13.03 14.38 8.80
C LEU A 375 12.31 13.79 10.02
N GLU A 376 12.00 14.61 11.03
CA GLU A 376 11.37 14.12 12.26
C GLU A 376 9.98 13.54 11.97
N SER A 377 9.21 14.19 11.08
CA SER A 377 7.90 13.69 10.63
C SER A 377 7.99 12.34 9.93
N VAL A 378 8.98 12.15 9.05
CA VAL A 378 9.18 10.87 8.35
C VAL A 378 9.59 9.78 9.35
N VAL A 379 10.56 10.06 10.21
CA VAL A 379 11.00 9.09 11.23
C VAL A 379 9.85 8.74 12.18
N LEU A 380 9.06 9.72 12.60
CA LEU A 380 7.92 9.49 13.49
C LEU A 380 6.86 8.59 12.84
N HIS A 381 6.59 8.77 11.54
CA HIS A 381 5.70 7.91 10.77
C HIS A 381 6.24 6.47 10.70
N GLU A 382 7.48 6.28 10.27
CA GLU A 382 8.07 4.94 10.14
C GLU A 382 8.19 4.22 11.49
N LEU A 383 8.45 4.94 12.59
CA LEU A 383 8.43 4.36 13.93
C LEU A 383 7.05 3.89 14.38
N GLY A 384 5.97 4.46 13.84
CA GLY A 384 4.62 3.92 14.06
C GLY A 384 4.44 2.54 13.41
N HIS A 385 5.11 2.28 12.30
CA HIS A 385 5.18 0.95 11.71
C HIS A 385 6.04 -0.02 12.54
N TRP A 386 6.93 0.43 13.44
CA TRP A 386 7.64 -0.46 14.37
C TRP A 386 6.73 -1.00 15.48
N VAL A 387 5.62 -0.31 15.74
CA VAL A 387 4.50 -0.77 16.57
C VAL A 387 3.29 -1.11 15.70
N PRO A 388 3.43 -2.17 14.91
CA PRO A 388 2.85 -2.41 13.57
C PRO A 388 1.55 -1.63 13.23
N LEU A 389 1.58 -0.29 13.27
CA LEU A 389 0.40 0.50 12.94
C LEU A 389 0.22 0.50 11.43
N SER A 390 -1.00 0.22 10.97
CA SER A 390 -1.36 0.49 9.57
C SER A 390 -1.50 2.00 9.34
N HIS A 391 -1.50 2.41 8.08
CA HIS A 391 -1.78 3.80 7.73
C HIS A 391 -3.16 4.24 8.22
N SER A 392 -3.24 5.48 8.68
CA SER A 392 -4.48 6.15 9.04
C SER A 392 -5.19 6.67 7.79
N SER A 393 -6.53 6.63 7.82
CA SER A 393 -7.37 7.33 6.84
C SER A 393 -7.52 8.83 7.14
N ASN A 394 -7.04 9.28 8.31
CA ASN A 394 -7.16 10.67 8.73
C ASN A 394 -5.95 11.47 8.22
N PRO A 395 -6.16 12.49 7.36
CA PRO A 395 -5.07 13.28 6.81
C PRO A 395 -4.29 14.08 7.85
N ASP A 396 -4.82 14.30 9.06
CA ASP A 396 -4.13 15.00 10.14
C ASP A 396 -3.26 14.07 10.99
N ALA A 397 -3.43 12.74 10.88
CA ALA A 397 -2.66 11.76 11.65
C ALA A 397 -1.20 11.68 11.20
N VAL A 398 -0.32 11.29 12.12
CA VAL A 398 1.07 10.97 11.81
C VAL A 398 1.14 9.75 10.91
N MET A 399 0.32 8.73 11.18
CA MET A 399 0.23 7.53 10.35
C MET A 399 -0.52 7.75 9.02
N TYR A 400 -0.88 8.98 8.66
CA TYR A 400 -1.37 9.25 7.30
C TYR A 400 -0.25 8.97 6.30
N SER A 401 -0.57 8.24 5.22
CA SER A 401 0.40 7.67 4.29
C SER A 401 1.15 8.68 3.41
N VAL A 402 0.94 9.97 3.66
CA VAL A 402 1.27 11.09 2.81
C VAL A 402 1.84 12.21 3.66
N LEU A 403 3.04 12.66 3.26
CA LEU A 403 3.67 13.85 3.78
C LEU A 403 4.12 14.72 2.60
N SER A 404 3.68 15.97 2.58
CA SER A 404 4.06 16.96 1.57
C SER A 404 5.38 17.62 1.93
N THR A 405 6.08 18.20 0.94
CA THR A 405 7.20 19.10 1.26
C THR A 405 6.69 20.29 2.08
N MET A 406 7.53 20.85 2.95
CA MET A 406 7.18 21.91 3.91
C MET A 406 6.17 21.51 5.00
N GLU A 407 5.60 20.30 4.96
CA GLU A 407 4.67 19.82 5.97
C GLU A 407 5.41 19.28 7.19
N VAL A 408 4.85 19.52 8.38
CA VAL A 408 5.38 19.07 9.67
C VAL A 408 4.26 18.33 10.41
N LYS A 409 4.51 17.06 10.76
CA LYS A 409 3.65 16.11 11.46
C LYS A 409 4.42 15.44 12.60
N ARG A 410 4.78 16.23 13.62
CA ARG A 410 5.55 15.78 14.79
C ARG A 410 4.68 15.47 16.02
N ASP A 411 3.40 15.85 15.97
CA ASP A 411 2.42 15.63 17.04
C ASP A 411 1.48 14.48 16.69
N LEU A 412 1.38 13.48 17.58
CA LEU A 412 0.47 12.35 17.40
C LEU A 412 -1.00 12.80 17.44
N HIS A 413 -1.77 12.37 16.46
CA HIS A 413 -3.22 12.53 16.47
C HIS A 413 -3.86 11.51 17.41
N ALA A 414 -5.11 11.76 17.82
CA ALA A 414 -5.87 10.83 18.66
C ALA A 414 -6.03 9.43 18.03
N ASP A 415 -6.01 9.36 16.70
CA ASP A 415 -6.07 8.10 15.94
C ASP A 415 -4.81 7.27 16.15
N ASP A 416 -3.63 7.90 16.03
CA ASP A 416 -2.32 7.28 16.28
C ASP A 416 -2.23 6.74 17.72
N ILE A 417 -2.65 7.57 18.69
CA ILE A 417 -2.63 7.22 20.12
C ILE A 417 -3.57 6.06 20.42
N ASN A 418 -4.80 6.09 19.90
CA ASN A 418 -5.78 5.03 20.15
C ASN A 418 -5.30 3.69 19.55
N ALA A 419 -4.70 3.73 18.36
CA ALA A 419 -4.23 2.53 17.68
C ALA A 419 -3.08 1.86 18.46
N VAL A 420 -2.07 2.63 18.92
CA VAL A 420 -0.97 2.05 19.70
C VAL A 420 -1.43 1.56 21.07
N VAL A 421 -2.37 2.25 21.72
CA VAL A 421 -2.95 1.82 23.00
C VAL A 421 -3.77 0.53 22.84
N GLN A 422 -4.41 0.33 21.70
CA GLN A 422 -5.12 -0.93 21.42
C GLN A 422 -4.16 -2.12 21.26
N LEU A 423 -2.97 -1.87 20.69
CA LEU A 423 -1.97 -2.92 20.50
C LEU A 423 -1.19 -3.23 21.77
N TYR A 424 -0.81 -2.19 22.52
CA TYR A 424 0.03 -2.25 23.70
C TYR A 424 -0.62 -1.48 24.86
N PRO A 425 -1.79 -1.93 25.37
CA PRO A 425 -2.48 -1.22 26.45
C PRO A 425 -1.64 -1.23 27.72
N CYS A 426 -1.64 -0.11 28.43
CA CYS A 426 -1.02 -0.06 29.74
C CYS A 426 -1.93 -0.74 30.79
N ASP A 427 -1.53 -1.91 31.28
CA ASP A 427 -2.29 -2.67 32.30
C ASP A 427 -2.33 -1.97 33.67
N LEU A 428 -1.40 -1.04 33.95
CA LEU A 428 -1.33 -0.25 35.19
C LEU A 428 -1.07 1.24 34.89
N LEU A 429 -2.14 2.03 34.75
CA LEU A 429 -2.01 3.46 34.43
C LEU A 429 -1.49 4.33 35.60
N PRO A 430 -0.58 5.29 35.35
CA PRO A 430 0.18 5.48 34.10
C PRO A 430 1.34 4.48 34.00
N CYS A 431 1.71 4.10 32.78
CA CYS A 431 2.98 3.43 32.53
C CYS A 431 4.09 4.41 32.95
N ILE A 432 4.84 4.06 34.00
CA ILE A 432 5.92 4.91 34.51
C ILE A 432 7.18 4.60 33.70
N ASN A 433 7.34 5.29 32.57
CA ASN A 433 8.60 5.31 31.83
C ASN A 433 9.53 6.33 32.48
N ASP A 434 10.20 5.94 33.57
CA ASP A 434 11.11 6.81 34.33
C ASP A 434 12.27 7.36 33.46
N ILE A 435 12.61 6.69 32.35
CA ILE A 435 13.71 7.06 31.44
C ILE A 435 13.51 8.45 30.78
N TYR A 436 12.27 8.84 30.46
CA TYR A 436 11.96 10.14 29.83
C TYR A 436 11.36 11.18 30.79
N LEU A 437 11.06 10.80 32.04
CA LEU A 437 10.53 11.71 33.06
C LEU A 437 11.63 12.56 33.74
N VAL A 438 12.89 12.09 33.74
CA VAL A 438 14.02 12.85 34.33
C VAL A 438 14.27 14.18 33.61
N ASP A 439 13.90 14.25 32.33
CA ASP A 439 14.18 15.40 31.47
C ASP A 439 13.12 16.53 31.56
N LEU A 440 12.02 16.31 32.31
CA LEU A 440 11.02 17.34 32.59
C LEU A 440 11.35 18.19 33.83
N ALA A 441 12.37 17.80 34.60
CA ALA A 441 12.71 18.43 35.88
C ALA A 441 13.94 19.36 35.81
N THR A 442 14.64 19.43 34.69
CA THR A 442 15.82 20.29 34.53
C THR A 442 15.72 21.12 33.26
N PRO A 443 15.41 22.43 33.36
CA PRO A 443 15.84 23.36 32.32
C PRO A 443 17.36 23.45 32.43
N THR A 444 18.10 22.81 31.52
CA THR A 444 19.54 23.08 31.40
C THR A 444 19.73 24.53 30.91
N PRO A 445 20.71 25.25 31.49
CA PRO A 445 20.84 26.72 31.45
C PRO A 445 21.21 27.32 30.10
#